data_AF-A0A9D8F437-F1
#
_entry.id   AF-A0A9D8F437-F1
#
_cell.length_a   1.000
_cell.length_b   1.000
_cell.length_c   1.000
_cell.angle_alpha   90.00
_cell.angle_beta   90.00
_cell.angle_gamma   90.00
#
_symmetry.space_group_name_H-M   'P 1'
#
loop_
_entity.id
_entity.type
_entity.pdbx_description
1 polymer ?
#
loop_
_entity_poly.entity_id
_entity_poly.type
_entity_poly.pdbx_seq_one_letter_code
_entity_poly.pdbx_strand_id
1 'polypeptide(L)'
;MTDLQDAIHADLASPRTLPTQVAVHLGSHHEVEADHIVAFFKNDFPDLEDYQVDLILSPAFTPGLQEQSRYSRFVENAPLTDSDVDALILGLARRPTRSHFVVSSGGEFEVQLREVTLDRYVRRLHLNQPVEQPVAACIRHWVPAEDRSRLHAIARRPVWRPAPRATMLLDALSKSLLAESYRVADFELLLRLVEQYLPAHGPELSGLIPELVRGVETELVQRSVPKPFFSERIREMHGGSRDQRAVVHELRTDKRAMLDGLSRLAALLHSPKPA
;
A
#
# COMPACT_ATOMS: atom_id res chain seq x y z
N MET A 1 23.80 4.14 -8.34
CA MET A 1 23.04 3.00 -8.92
C MET A 1 23.29 1.71 -8.14
N THR A 2 24.55 1.33 -7.88
CA THR A 2 24.92 0.14 -7.09
C THR A 2 24.23 0.11 -5.71
N ASP A 3 24.29 1.18 -4.92
CA ASP A 3 23.67 1.23 -3.59
C ASP A 3 22.14 1.02 -3.60
N LEU A 4 21.46 1.51 -4.65
CA LEU A 4 20.02 1.30 -4.84
C LEU A 4 19.74 -0.17 -5.17
N GLN A 5 20.53 -0.75 -6.07
CA GLN A 5 20.41 -2.15 -6.45
C GLN A 5 20.67 -3.08 -5.26
N ASP A 6 21.69 -2.79 -4.45
CA ASP A 6 21.99 -3.55 -3.22
C ASP A 6 20.87 -3.44 -2.19
N ALA A 7 20.30 -2.25 -2.01
CA ALA A 7 19.15 -2.05 -1.13
C ALA A 7 17.93 -2.86 -1.60
N ILE A 8 17.59 -2.81 -2.90
CA ILE A 8 16.47 -3.57 -3.45
C ILE A 8 16.72 -5.07 -3.33
N HIS A 9 17.93 -5.54 -3.64
CA HIS A 9 18.28 -6.95 -3.51
C HIS A 9 18.10 -7.44 -2.06
N ALA A 10 18.56 -6.66 -1.06
CA ALA A 10 18.41 -7.01 0.34
C ALA A 10 16.93 -7.08 0.77
N ASP A 11 16.10 -6.14 0.32
CA ASP A 11 14.66 -6.12 0.61
C ASP A 11 13.92 -7.29 -0.05
N LEU A 12 14.30 -7.65 -1.28
CA LEU A 12 13.74 -8.80 -2.00
C LEU A 12 14.14 -10.14 -1.38
N ALA A 13 15.33 -10.23 -0.79
CA ALA A 13 15.81 -11.42 -0.09
C ALA A 13 15.31 -11.51 1.37
N SER A 14 14.71 -10.45 1.90
CA SER A 14 14.23 -10.46 3.29
C SER A 14 13.05 -11.44 3.46
N PRO A 15 12.98 -12.19 4.58
CA PRO A 15 11.87 -13.09 4.86
C PRO A 15 10.52 -12.37 4.84
N ARG A 16 9.54 -12.98 4.18
CA ARG A 16 8.18 -12.44 4.06
C ARG A 16 7.12 -13.52 4.27
N THR A 17 6.03 -13.17 4.93
CA THR A 17 4.88 -14.06 5.09
C THR A 17 4.21 -14.26 3.74
N LEU A 18 3.89 -15.51 3.39
CA LEU A 18 3.11 -15.80 2.19
C LEU A 18 1.72 -15.17 2.30
N PRO A 19 1.32 -14.26 1.39
CA PRO A 19 0.01 -13.65 1.48
C PRO A 19 -1.11 -14.68 1.31
N THR A 20 -2.18 -14.56 2.08
CA THR A 20 -3.36 -15.45 1.99
C THR A 20 -3.93 -15.52 0.57
N GLN A 21 -3.84 -14.43 -0.19
CA GLN A 21 -4.26 -14.37 -1.59
C GLN A 21 -3.53 -15.40 -2.47
N VAL A 22 -2.25 -15.67 -2.18
CA VAL A 22 -1.47 -16.68 -2.90
C VAL A 22 -2.01 -18.06 -2.59
N ALA A 23 -2.20 -18.39 -1.31
CA ALA A 23 -2.76 -19.68 -0.90
C ALA A 23 -4.17 -19.92 -1.50
N VAL A 24 -5.03 -18.91 -1.52
CA VAL A 24 -6.37 -18.99 -2.14
C VAL A 24 -6.27 -19.22 -3.65
N HIS A 25 -5.35 -18.54 -4.33
CA HIS A 25 -5.13 -18.72 -5.76
C HIS A 25 -4.64 -20.14 -6.08
N LEU A 26 -3.66 -20.65 -5.32
CA LEU A 26 -3.14 -22.01 -5.47
C LEU A 26 -4.23 -23.08 -5.27
N GLY A 27 -5.06 -22.94 -4.24
CA GLY A 27 -6.16 -23.88 -4.02
C GLY A 27 -7.22 -23.85 -5.12
N SER A 28 -7.50 -22.68 -5.70
CA SER A 28 -8.56 -22.52 -6.70
C SER A 28 -8.14 -22.80 -8.15
N HIS A 29 -6.86 -22.65 -8.48
CA HIS A 29 -6.37 -22.75 -9.88
C HIS A 29 -5.35 -23.87 -10.07
N HIS A 30 -4.71 -24.34 -9.00
CA HIS A 30 -3.72 -25.42 -9.04
C HIS A 30 -4.12 -26.61 -8.16
N GLU A 31 -5.31 -26.57 -7.54
CA GLU A 31 -5.84 -27.62 -6.64
C GLU A 31 -4.84 -27.97 -5.50
N VAL A 32 -4.07 -26.98 -5.06
CA VAL A 32 -3.06 -27.16 -4.01
C VAL A 32 -3.70 -26.96 -2.64
N GLU A 33 -3.69 -28.01 -1.84
CA GLU A 33 -4.13 -27.97 -0.44
C GLU A 33 -3.12 -27.21 0.45
N ALA A 34 -3.61 -26.67 1.58
CA ALA A 34 -2.84 -25.78 2.43
C ALA A 34 -1.54 -26.38 3.01
N ASP A 35 -1.52 -27.70 3.24
CA ASP A 35 -0.37 -28.47 3.70
C ASP A 35 0.63 -28.82 2.58
N HIS A 36 0.22 -28.69 1.31
CA HIS A 36 1.04 -29.00 0.14
C HIS A 36 1.66 -27.76 -0.52
N ILE A 37 1.37 -26.54 -0.03
CA ILE A 37 1.90 -25.28 -0.57
C ILE A 37 3.44 -25.30 -0.68
N VAL A 38 4.14 -25.76 0.36
CA VAL A 38 5.62 -25.82 0.36
C VAL A 38 6.13 -26.79 -0.72
N ALA A 39 5.44 -27.91 -0.94
CA ALA A 39 5.83 -28.88 -1.95
C ALA A 39 5.61 -28.33 -3.37
N PHE A 40 4.47 -27.66 -3.61
CA PHE A 40 4.19 -26.99 -4.88
C PHE A 40 5.30 -26.01 -5.26
N PHE A 41 5.71 -25.13 -4.34
CA PHE A 41 6.78 -24.16 -4.62
C PHE A 41 8.16 -24.77 -4.89
N LYS A 42 8.40 -26.00 -4.41
CA LYS A 42 9.67 -26.71 -4.63
C LYS A 42 9.69 -27.52 -5.92
N ASN A 43 8.55 -28.12 -6.28
CA ASN A 43 8.48 -29.13 -7.31
C ASN A 43 7.83 -28.62 -8.59
N ASP A 44 6.67 -27.97 -8.48
CA ASP A 44 5.85 -27.62 -9.65
C ASP A 44 6.09 -26.17 -10.10
N PHE A 45 6.30 -25.27 -9.14
CA PHE A 45 6.53 -23.85 -9.41
C PHE A 45 7.72 -23.55 -10.35
N PRO A 46 8.87 -24.27 -10.28
CA PRO A 46 9.98 -24.06 -11.20
C PRO A 46 9.63 -24.27 -12.68
N ASP A 47 8.60 -25.07 -12.99
CA ASP A 47 8.21 -25.41 -14.36
C ASP A 47 7.10 -24.50 -14.92
N LEU A 48 6.58 -23.59 -14.11
CA LEU A 48 5.55 -22.65 -14.53
C LEU A 48 6.08 -21.63 -15.54
N GLU A 49 5.19 -21.16 -16.42
CA GLU A 49 5.48 -20.04 -17.31
C GLU A 49 5.57 -18.72 -16.56
N ASP A 50 6.28 -17.75 -17.13
CA ASP A 50 6.55 -16.47 -16.49
C ASP A 50 5.28 -15.69 -16.11
N TYR A 51 4.23 -15.75 -16.92
CA TYR A 51 2.97 -15.09 -16.59
C TYR A 51 2.28 -15.73 -15.36
N GLN A 52 2.45 -17.05 -15.16
CA GLN A 52 1.91 -17.76 -14.01
C GLN A 52 2.71 -17.43 -12.75
N VAL A 53 4.04 -17.41 -12.87
CA VAL A 53 4.95 -16.97 -11.79
C VAL A 53 4.61 -15.56 -11.34
N ASP A 54 4.46 -14.63 -12.29
CA ASP A 54 4.08 -13.25 -12.01
C ASP A 54 2.72 -13.15 -11.35
N LEU A 55 1.72 -13.91 -11.82
CA LEU A 55 0.38 -13.92 -11.23
C LEU A 55 0.41 -14.40 -9.77
N ILE A 56 1.03 -15.56 -9.50
CA ILE A 56 1.11 -16.18 -8.18
C ILE A 56 1.88 -15.30 -7.20
N LEU A 57 3.02 -14.75 -7.61
CA LEU A 57 3.88 -13.94 -6.73
C LEU A 57 3.46 -12.46 -6.67
N SER A 58 2.57 -12.00 -7.54
CA SER A 58 2.17 -10.58 -7.58
C SER A 58 1.70 -10.00 -6.24
N PRO A 59 0.94 -10.71 -5.37
CA PRO A 59 0.54 -10.16 -4.08
C PRO A 59 1.73 -9.96 -3.13
N ALA A 60 2.74 -10.82 -3.23
CA ALA A 60 3.94 -10.76 -2.39
C ALA A 60 4.93 -9.69 -2.86
N PHE A 61 4.91 -9.32 -4.15
CA PHE A 61 5.82 -8.33 -4.75
C PHE A 61 5.09 -7.10 -5.30
N THR A 62 3.97 -6.74 -4.70
CA THR A 62 3.36 -5.42 -4.87
C THR A 62 3.82 -4.53 -3.72
N PRO A 63 4.80 -3.63 -3.94
CA PRO A 63 5.36 -2.85 -2.85
C PRO A 63 4.32 -1.90 -2.28
N GLY A 64 4.12 -1.95 -0.96
CA GLY A 64 3.31 -1.00 -0.22
C GLY A 64 3.98 0.37 -0.09
N LEU A 65 3.26 1.36 0.45
CA LEU A 65 3.80 2.71 0.62
C LEU A 65 5.07 2.74 1.50
N GLN A 66 5.11 1.91 2.54
CA GLN A 66 6.27 1.79 3.42
C GLN A 66 7.51 1.23 2.70
N GLU A 67 7.33 0.32 1.75
CA GLU A 67 8.45 -0.18 0.93
C GLU A 67 8.88 0.90 -0.07
N GLN A 68 7.92 1.56 -0.73
CA GLN A 68 8.20 2.66 -1.67
C GLN A 68 8.98 3.82 -1.02
N SER A 69 8.70 4.13 0.26
CA SER A 69 9.33 5.24 0.98
C SER A 69 10.80 5.00 1.30
N ARG A 70 11.23 3.75 1.51
CA ARG A 70 12.64 3.38 1.77
C ARG A 70 13.57 3.86 0.67
N TYR A 71 13.06 3.91 -0.57
CA TYR A 71 13.83 4.26 -1.75
C TYR A 71 13.78 5.74 -2.11
N SER A 72 12.97 6.57 -1.42
CA SER A 72 12.82 7.99 -1.74
C SER A 72 14.16 8.74 -1.71
N ARG A 73 15.07 8.39 -0.79
CA ARG A 73 16.41 9.01 -0.70
C ARG A 73 17.27 8.86 -1.96
N PHE A 74 17.02 7.84 -2.79
CA PHE A 74 17.78 7.63 -4.01
C PHE A 74 17.30 8.48 -5.18
N VAL A 75 16.09 9.06 -5.07
CA VAL A 75 15.40 9.75 -6.17
C VAL A 75 14.82 11.12 -5.77
N GLU A 76 15.13 11.61 -4.57
CA GLU A 76 14.62 12.89 -4.05
C GLU A 76 15.09 14.11 -4.87
N ASN A 77 16.27 14.01 -5.47
CA ASN A 77 16.89 15.10 -6.22
C ASN A 77 16.65 14.97 -7.72
N ALA A 78 16.61 13.74 -8.23
CA ALA A 78 16.28 13.43 -9.61
C ALA A 78 15.59 12.06 -9.67
N PRO A 79 14.42 11.94 -10.32
CA PRO A 79 13.85 10.63 -10.61
C PRO A 79 14.75 9.87 -11.59
N LEU A 80 14.64 8.54 -11.57
CA LEU A 80 15.28 7.69 -12.57
C LEU A 80 14.66 7.92 -13.96
N THR A 81 15.43 7.73 -15.02
CA THR A 81 14.86 7.60 -16.37
C THR A 81 14.28 6.19 -16.57
N ASP A 82 13.47 5.99 -17.61
CA ASP A 82 12.98 4.64 -17.97
C ASP A 82 14.16 3.71 -18.29
N SER A 83 15.20 4.22 -18.96
CA SER A 83 16.43 3.46 -19.22
C SER A 83 17.17 3.08 -17.95
N ASP A 84 17.18 3.93 -16.91
CA ASP A 84 17.78 3.61 -15.62
C ASP A 84 16.99 2.50 -14.91
N VAL A 85 15.66 2.53 -15.00
CA VAL A 85 14.78 1.49 -14.45
C VAL A 85 15.02 0.15 -15.15
N ASP A 86 15.10 0.15 -16.48
CA ASP A 86 15.38 -1.07 -17.25
C ASP A 86 16.78 -1.63 -16.92
N ALA A 87 17.80 -0.76 -16.80
CA ALA A 87 19.14 -1.15 -16.38
C ALA A 87 19.16 -1.72 -14.95
N LEU A 88 18.36 -1.17 -14.03
CA LEU A 88 18.22 -1.66 -12.67
C LEU A 88 17.59 -3.06 -12.64
N ILE A 89 16.53 -3.30 -13.43
CA ILE A 89 15.88 -4.62 -13.54
C ILE A 89 16.87 -5.65 -14.09
N LEU A 90 17.57 -5.33 -15.20
CA LEU A 90 18.58 -6.20 -15.78
C LEU A 90 19.73 -6.47 -14.80
N GLY A 91 20.16 -5.46 -14.05
CA GLY A 91 21.18 -5.60 -13.01
C GLY A 91 20.77 -6.57 -11.91
N LEU A 92 19.52 -6.46 -11.43
CA LEU A 92 18.94 -7.40 -10.46
C LEU A 92 18.81 -8.80 -11.03
N ALA A 93 18.35 -8.96 -12.28
CA ALA A 93 18.18 -10.27 -12.93
C ALA A 93 19.53 -11.01 -13.10
N ARG A 94 20.63 -10.28 -13.35
CA ARG A 94 21.99 -10.84 -13.44
C ARG A 94 22.54 -11.33 -12.10
N ARG A 95 21.95 -10.92 -10.98
CA ARG A 95 22.30 -11.36 -9.62
C ARG A 95 21.13 -12.19 -9.07
N PRO A 96 21.18 -13.52 -9.19
CA PRO A 96 20.08 -14.39 -8.76
C PRO A 96 19.63 -14.06 -7.33
N THR A 97 18.44 -13.48 -7.22
CA THR A 97 17.85 -13.07 -5.94
C THR A 97 16.87 -14.16 -5.51
N ARG A 98 17.04 -14.67 -4.29
CA ARG A 98 16.10 -15.63 -3.70
C ARG A 98 15.28 -14.93 -2.64
N SER A 99 13.97 -15.06 -2.73
CA SER A 99 13.06 -14.59 -1.69
C SER A 99 12.71 -15.74 -0.76
N HIS A 100 12.73 -15.46 0.54
CA HIS A 100 12.39 -16.41 1.58
C HIS A 100 10.94 -16.19 2.02
N PHE A 101 10.15 -17.26 2.01
CA PHE A 101 8.74 -17.24 2.37
C PHE A 101 8.46 -18.10 3.60
N VAL A 102 7.64 -17.55 4.50
CA VAL A 102 7.09 -18.27 5.66
C VAL A 102 5.59 -18.45 5.46
N VAL A 103 5.09 -19.68 5.59
CA VAL A 103 3.65 -19.98 5.50
C VAL A 103 3.02 -19.89 6.89
N SER A 104 1.86 -19.25 7.01
CA SER A 104 1.17 -19.08 8.30
C SER A 104 0.75 -20.40 8.98
N SER A 105 0.54 -21.46 8.20
CA SER A 105 0.28 -22.83 8.70
C SER A 105 1.55 -23.55 9.19
N GLY A 106 2.72 -22.94 8.99
CA GLY A 106 4.02 -23.53 9.25
C GLY A 106 4.75 -23.91 7.95
N GLY A 107 6.07 -23.90 8.01
CA GLY A 107 6.95 -24.22 6.89
C GLY A 107 7.51 -23.00 6.17
N GLU A 108 8.63 -23.24 5.51
CA GLU A 108 9.42 -22.22 4.81
C GLU A 108 9.87 -22.75 3.46
N PHE A 109 9.99 -21.85 2.49
CA PHE A 109 10.53 -22.15 1.18
C PHE A 109 11.23 -20.93 0.58
N GLU A 110 12.09 -21.19 -0.40
CA GLU A 110 12.76 -20.16 -1.19
C GLU A 110 12.30 -20.26 -2.64
N VAL A 111 12.12 -19.11 -3.28
CA VAL A 111 11.93 -19.02 -4.72
C VAL A 111 13.00 -18.11 -5.32
N GLN A 112 13.60 -18.53 -6.41
CA GLN A 112 14.41 -17.64 -7.23
C GLN A 112 13.48 -16.69 -7.97
N LEU A 113 13.69 -15.38 -7.79
CA LEU A 113 12.90 -14.37 -8.47
C LEU A 113 13.30 -14.31 -9.94
N ARG A 114 12.27 -14.43 -10.80
CA ARG A 114 12.42 -14.27 -12.25
C ARG A 114 12.30 -12.80 -12.63
N GLU A 115 12.79 -12.46 -13.82
CA GLU A 115 12.79 -11.09 -14.33
C GLU A 115 11.39 -10.46 -14.32
N VAL A 116 10.34 -11.22 -14.64
CA VAL A 116 8.95 -10.73 -14.59
C VAL A 116 8.52 -10.25 -13.19
N THR A 117 8.97 -10.92 -12.12
CA THR A 117 8.69 -10.50 -10.75
C THR A 117 9.49 -9.26 -10.37
N LEU A 118 10.76 -9.20 -10.80
CA LEU A 118 11.65 -8.06 -10.57
C LEU A 118 11.12 -6.81 -11.30
N ASP A 119 10.72 -6.95 -12.57
CA ASP A 119 10.15 -5.89 -13.39
C ASP A 119 8.91 -5.29 -12.71
N ARG A 120 7.94 -6.13 -12.34
CA ARG A 120 6.73 -5.69 -11.61
C ARG A 120 7.10 -4.94 -10.33
N TYR A 121 7.97 -5.49 -9.50
CA TYR A 121 8.34 -4.90 -8.21
C TYR A 121 8.96 -3.52 -8.42
N VAL A 122 10.02 -3.43 -9.23
CA VAL A 122 10.78 -2.20 -9.47
C VAL A 122 9.92 -1.12 -10.12
N ARG A 123 9.11 -1.48 -11.13
CA ARG A 123 8.21 -0.50 -11.77
C ARG A 123 7.15 0.03 -10.81
N ARG A 124 6.67 -0.78 -9.86
CA ARG A 124 5.74 -0.36 -8.80
C ARG A 124 6.40 0.43 -7.67
N LEU A 125 7.73 0.50 -7.60
CA LEU A 125 8.42 1.45 -6.71
C LEU A 125 8.31 2.90 -7.20
N HIS A 126 7.91 3.12 -8.45
CA HIS A 126 7.72 4.45 -9.06
C HIS A 126 8.96 5.35 -8.90
N LEU A 127 10.15 4.79 -9.06
CA LEU A 127 11.43 5.51 -8.94
C LEU A 127 11.67 6.51 -10.08
N ASN A 128 11.02 6.29 -11.21
CA ASN A 128 11.06 7.17 -12.38
C ASN A 128 9.98 8.27 -12.37
N GLN A 129 9.09 8.29 -11.38
CA GLN A 129 8.03 9.29 -11.33
C GLN A 129 8.55 10.58 -10.68
N PRO A 130 8.46 11.73 -11.36
CA PRO A 130 8.84 13.01 -10.77
C PRO A 130 7.82 13.43 -9.71
N VAL A 131 8.27 14.26 -8.76
CA VAL A 131 7.40 15.04 -7.90
C VAL A 131 7.36 16.46 -8.43
N GLU A 132 6.17 17.04 -8.53
CA GLU A 132 5.99 18.44 -8.95
C GLU A 132 6.81 19.38 -8.05
N GLN A 133 7.57 20.29 -8.68
CA GLN A 133 8.58 21.10 -7.98
C GLN A 133 8.05 21.87 -6.76
N PRO A 134 6.86 22.51 -6.80
CA PRO A 134 6.30 23.15 -5.61
C PRO A 134 6.07 22.18 -4.45
N VAL A 135 5.61 20.95 -4.73
CA VAL A 135 5.38 19.92 -3.72
C VAL A 135 6.73 19.42 -3.17
N ALA A 136 7.69 19.14 -4.05
CA ALA A 136 9.02 18.69 -3.65
C ALA A 136 9.74 19.74 -2.78
N ALA A 137 9.65 21.02 -3.14
CA ALA A 137 10.18 22.11 -2.33
C ALA A 137 9.49 22.20 -0.96
N CYS A 138 8.17 22.04 -0.91
CA CYS A 138 7.42 22.06 0.34
C CYS A 138 7.87 20.93 1.29
N ILE A 139 7.96 19.70 0.77
CA ILE A 139 8.42 18.53 1.54
C ILE A 139 9.84 18.74 2.07
N ARG A 140 10.75 19.24 1.23
CA ARG A 140 12.16 19.41 1.61
C ARG A 140 12.37 20.42 2.74
N HIS A 141 11.65 21.55 2.70
CA HIS A 141 11.93 22.68 3.59
C HIS A 141 11.09 22.68 4.86
N TRP A 142 9.85 22.20 4.79
CA TRP A 142 8.87 22.44 5.87
C TRP A 142 8.40 21.17 6.58
N VAL A 143 8.51 20.00 5.94
CA VAL A 143 8.04 18.73 6.54
C VAL A 143 9.11 18.17 7.50
N PRO A 144 8.69 17.61 8.67
CA PRO A 144 9.59 16.91 9.59
C PRO A 144 10.43 15.84 8.89
N ALA A 145 11.70 15.73 9.27
CA ALA A 145 12.67 14.90 8.54
C ALA A 145 12.27 13.41 8.48
N GLU A 146 11.64 12.91 9.55
CA GLU A 146 11.13 11.56 9.68
C GLU A 146 10.05 11.19 8.65
N ASP A 147 9.26 12.17 8.20
CA ASP A 147 8.12 11.95 7.31
C ASP A 147 8.43 12.24 5.83
N ARG A 148 9.55 12.92 5.54
CA ARG A 148 9.92 13.34 4.17
C ARG A 148 9.95 12.18 3.19
N SER A 149 10.57 11.06 3.57
CA SER A 149 10.67 9.88 2.69
C SER A 149 9.29 9.30 2.35
N ARG A 150 8.37 9.31 3.33
CA ARG A 150 7.01 8.81 3.17
C ARG A 150 6.17 9.75 2.31
N LEU A 151 6.24 11.06 2.53
CA LEU A 151 5.58 12.04 1.67
C LEU A 151 6.13 12.07 0.25
N HIS A 152 7.45 11.90 0.06
CA HIS A 152 8.02 11.77 -1.28
C HIS A 152 7.46 10.54 -2.01
N ALA A 153 7.28 9.41 -1.33
CA ALA A 153 6.64 8.24 -1.94
C ALA A 153 5.17 8.49 -2.27
N ILE A 154 4.42 9.18 -1.39
CA ILE A 154 3.04 9.60 -1.68
C ILE A 154 3.00 10.50 -2.92
N ALA A 155 3.85 11.53 -2.98
CA ALA A 155 3.83 12.53 -4.04
C ALA A 155 4.28 11.98 -5.41
N ARG A 156 5.07 10.89 -5.43
CA ARG A 156 5.48 10.18 -6.66
C ARG A 156 4.38 9.29 -7.25
N ARG A 157 3.26 9.09 -6.55
CA ARG A 157 2.18 8.24 -7.06
C ARG A 157 1.61 8.83 -8.35
N PRO A 158 1.40 8.02 -9.41
CA PRO A 158 0.93 8.52 -10.71
C PRO A 158 -0.38 9.31 -10.67
N VAL A 159 -1.20 9.08 -9.64
CA VAL A 159 -2.48 9.76 -9.43
C VAL A 159 -2.33 11.29 -9.33
N TRP A 160 -1.16 11.79 -8.91
CA TRP A 160 -0.87 13.21 -8.73
C TRP A 160 -0.41 13.92 -10.01
N ARG A 161 -0.08 13.17 -11.08
CA ARG A 161 0.47 13.72 -12.32
C ARG A 161 -0.43 14.80 -12.97
N PRO A 162 -1.77 14.70 -12.94
CA PRO A 162 -2.62 15.81 -13.38
C PRO A 162 -2.43 17.04 -12.50
N ALA A 163 -2.08 18.18 -13.11
CA ALA A 163 -1.78 19.42 -12.40
C ALA A 163 -2.82 19.82 -11.32
N PRO A 164 -4.15 19.70 -11.56
CA PRO A 164 -5.13 20.03 -10.52
C PRO A 164 -5.04 19.16 -9.26
N ARG A 165 -4.62 17.90 -9.37
CA ARG A 165 -4.40 17.00 -8.23
C ARG A 165 -3.09 17.30 -7.52
N ALA A 166 -2.03 17.64 -8.25
CA ALA A 166 -0.80 18.13 -7.64
C ALA A 166 -1.03 19.42 -6.84
N THR A 167 -1.84 20.36 -7.38
CA THR A 167 -2.25 21.57 -6.65
C THR A 167 -3.05 21.23 -5.39
N MET A 168 -3.99 20.29 -5.48
CA MET A 168 -4.73 19.80 -4.30
C MET A 168 -3.80 19.25 -3.20
N LEU A 169 -2.78 18.46 -3.57
CA LEU A 169 -1.79 17.97 -2.62
C LEU A 169 -0.99 19.11 -1.99
N LEU A 170 -0.52 20.06 -2.81
CA LEU A 170 0.24 21.22 -2.34
C LEU A 170 -0.57 22.10 -1.39
N ASP A 171 -1.82 22.40 -1.73
CA ASP A 171 -2.71 23.24 -0.94
C ASP A 171 -2.99 22.59 0.42
N ALA A 172 -3.32 21.30 0.44
CA ALA A 172 -3.55 20.55 1.66
C ALA A 172 -2.29 20.51 2.54
N LEU A 173 -1.12 20.27 1.94
CA LEU A 173 0.17 20.24 2.64
C LEU A 173 0.48 21.61 3.26
N SER A 174 0.41 22.66 2.46
CA SER A 174 0.71 24.03 2.88
C SER A 174 -0.22 24.50 3.99
N LYS A 175 -1.54 24.27 3.87
CA LYS A 175 -2.52 24.61 4.91
C LYS A 175 -2.25 23.86 6.21
N SER A 176 -1.94 22.57 6.14
CA SER A 176 -1.69 21.74 7.34
C SER A 176 -0.44 22.20 8.10
N LEU A 177 0.61 22.59 7.37
CA LEU A 177 1.87 23.09 7.93
C LEU A 177 1.68 24.49 8.54
N LEU A 178 1.00 25.40 7.83
CA LEU A 178 0.70 26.74 8.33
C LEU A 178 -0.17 26.72 9.60
N ALA A 179 -1.07 25.74 9.72
CA ALA A 179 -1.92 25.56 10.88
C ALA A 179 -1.29 24.69 11.99
N GLU A 180 0.00 24.31 11.87
CA GLU A 180 0.71 23.43 12.81
C GLU A 180 -0.06 22.12 13.12
N SER A 181 -0.82 21.63 12.14
CA SER A 181 -1.72 20.47 12.28
C SER A 181 -1.28 19.29 11.42
N TYR A 182 -0.09 19.38 10.83
CA TYR A 182 0.49 18.38 9.94
C TYR A 182 0.52 16.97 10.57
N ARG A 183 0.03 15.99 9.81
CA ARG A 183 0.11 14.56 10.13
C ARG A 183 0.28 13.77 8.84
N VAL A 184 1.33 12.95 8.75
CA VAL A 184 1.57 12.10 7.56
C VAL A 184 0.39 11.17 7.26
N ALA A 185 -0.30 10.67 8.31
CA ALA A 185 -1.46 9.80 8.19
C ALA A 185 -2.63 10.46 7.41
N ASP A 186 -2.77 11.78 7.47
CA ASP A 186 -3.81 12.49 6.72
C ASP A 186 -3.50 12.45 5.22
N PHE A 187 -2.22 12.54 4.82
CA PHE A 187 -1.78 12.44 3.43
C PHE A 187 -1.84 11.01 2.89
N GLU A 188 -1.70 10.00 3.74
CA GLU A 188 -1.97 8.61 3.37
C GLU A 188 -3.45 8.33 3.14
N LEU A 189 -4.31 8.90 3.98
CA LEU A 189 -5.75 8.86 3.74
C LEU A 189 -6.10 9.60 2.46
N LEU A 190 -5.56 10.80 2.26
CA LEU A 190 -5.76 11.57 1.03
C LEU A 190 -5.34 10.77 -0.21
N LEU A 191 -4.16 10.16 -0.21
CA LEU A 191 -3.71 9.30 -1.30
C LEU A 191 -4.71 8.19 -1.59
N ARG A 192 -5.14 7.44 -0.57
CA ARG A 192 -6.12 6.35 -0.73
C ARG A 192 -7.42 6.83 -1.35
N LEU A 193 -7.95 7.97 -0.90
CA LEU A 193 -9.17 8.53 -1.43
C LEU A 193 -9.01 8.97 -2.89
N VAL A 194 -7.89 9.60 -3.23
CA VAL A 194 -7.64 10.06 -4.59
C VAL A 194 -7.43 8.88 -5.54
N GLU A 195 -6.73 7.83 -5.12
CA GLU A 195 -6.57 6.61 -5.93
C GLU A 195 -7.89 5.85 -6.12
N GLN A 196 -8.77 5.85 -5.11
CA GLN A 196 -10.04 5.14 -5.16
C GLN A 196 -11.12 5.88 -5.97
N TYR A 197 -11.25 7.19 -5.76
CA TYR A 197 -12.34 7.99 -6.34
C TYR A 197 -11.92 8.83 -7.54
N LEU A 198 -10.61 8.99 -7.77
CA LEU A 198 -10.03 9.73 -8.89
C LEU A 198 -10.62 11.15 -9.10
N PRO A 199 -10.85 11.94 -8.04
CA PRO A 199 -11.42 13.28 -8.16
C PRO A 199 -10.54 14.16 -9.06
N ALA A 200 -11.12 15.02 -9.86
CA ALA A 200 -10.37 15.94 -10.71
C ALA A 200 -9.60 16.97 -9.88
N HIS A 201 -10.17 17.45 -8.77
CA HIS A 201 -9.60 18.50 -7.92
C HIS A 201 -10.14 18.50 -6.48
N GLY A 202 -9.55 19.31 -5.60
CA GLY A 202 -9.89 19.43 -4.18
C GLY A 202 -11.39 19.59 -3.86
N PRO A 203 -12.10 20.53 -4.49
CA PRO A 203 -13.54 20.71 -4.23
C PRO A 203 -14.41 19.48 -4.51
N GLU A 204 -14.06 18.66 -5.51
CA GLU A 204 -14.81 17.45 -5.84
C GLU A 204 -14.61 16.40 -4.75
N LEU A 205 -13.37 16.18 -4.34
CA LEU A 205 -13.09 15.29 -3.22
C LEU A 205 -13.75 15.77 -1.93
N SER A 206 -13.70 17.08 -1.64
CA SER A 206 -14.38 17.65 -0.48
C SER A 206 -15.89 17.42 -0.53
N GLY A 207 -16.50 17.42 -1.71
CA GLY A 207 -17.93 17.13 -1.89
C GLY A 207 -18.29 15.66 -1.60
N LEU A 208 -17.35 14.74 -1.78
CA LEU A 208 -17.54 13.31 -1.48
C LEU A 208 -17.39 12.97 0.00
N ILE A 209 -16.57 13.73 0.75
CA ILE A 209 -16.27 13.41 2.16
C ILE A 209 -17.53 13.21 3.04
N PRO A 210 -18.59 14.04 2.96
CA PRO A 210 -19.81 13.83 3.75
C PRO A 210 -20.47 12.46 3.52
N GLU A 211 -20.44 11.95 2.29
CA GLU A 211 -20.95 10.60 1.97
C GLU A 211 -20.07 9.51 2.57
N LEU A 212 -18.75 9.67 2.49
CA LEU A 212 -17.79 8.74 3.08
C LEU A 212 -17.94 8.67 4.60
N VAL A 213 -18.10 9.82 5.26
CA VAL A 213 -18.37 9.90 6.70
C VAL A 213 -19.64 9.12 7.05
N ARG A 214 -20.75 9.39 6.35
CA ARG A 214 -22.01 8.66 6.57
C ARG A 214 -21.86 7.15 6.37
N GLY A 215 -21.10 6.72 5.36
CA GLY A 215 -20.82 5.32 5.10
C GLY A 215 -20.07 4.65 6.26
N VAL A 216 -18.98 5.28 6.73
CA VAL A 216 -18.18 4.78 7.85
C VAL A 216 -18.97 4.77 9.16
N GLU A 217 -19.77 5.81 9.43
CA GLU A 217 -20.66 5.86 10.60
C GLU A 217 -21.73 4.75 10.55
N THR A 218 -22.32 4.51 9.39
CA THR A 218 -23.30 3.43 9.20
C THR A 218 -22.67 2.07 9.46
N GLU A 219 -21.46 1.82 8.95
CA GLU A 219 -20.73 0.58 9.23
C GLU A 219 -20.42 0.40 10.71
N LEU A 220 -20.03 1.49 11.40
CA LEU A 220 -19.79 1.48 12.84
C LEU A 220 -21.06 1.13 13.62
N VAL A 221 -22.21 1.71 13.25
CA VAL A 221 -23.50 1.43 13.90
C VAL A 221 -23.96 -0.01 13.63
N GLN A 222 -23.91 -0.46 12.36
CA GLN A 222 -24.35 -1.80 11.97
C GLN A 222 -23.50 -2.91 12.62
N ARG A 223 -22.21 -2.67 12.83
CA ARG A 223 -21.32 -3.62 13.52
C ARG A 223 -21.36 -3.51 15.05
N SER A 224 -21.94 -2.44 15.59
CA SER A 224 -22.20 -2.29 17.02
C SER A 224 -23.41 -3.10 17.49
N VAL A 225 -24.25 -3.57 16.55
CA VAL A 225 -25.33 -4.51 16.84
C VAL A 225 -24.75 -5.93 16.76
N PRO A 226 -24.81 -6.75 17.83
CA PRO A 226 -24.44 -8.15 17.73
C PRO A 226 -25.30 -8.78 16.63
N LYS A 227 -24.68 -9.41 15.63
CA LYS A 227 -25.43 -10.22 14.65
C LYS A 227 -26.29 -11.20 15.47
N PRO A 228 -27.63 -11.17 15.35
CA PRO A 228 -28.44 -12.14 16.07
C PRO A 228 -28.02 -13.52 15.56
N PHE A 229 -27.56 -14.38 16.47
CA PHE A 229 -27.44 -15.79 16.15
C PHE A 229 -28.86 -16.29 15.89
N PHE A 230 -29.13 -16.70 14.65
CA PHE A 230 -30.45 -17.19 14.25
C PHE A 230 -30.83 -18.52 14.94
N SER A 231 -29.95 -19.13 15.74
CA SER A 231 -30.33 -20.20 16.68
C SER A 231 -29.32 -20.36 17.82
N GLU A 232 -29.81 -20.61 19.04
CA GLU A 232 -28.97 -20.92 20.22
C GLU A 232 -28.14 -22.21 20.01
N ARG A 233 -28.64 -23.13 19.17
CA ARG A 233 -28.01 -24.41 18.85
C ARG A 233 -26.68 -24.27 18.08
N ILE A 234 -26.50 -23.19 17.31
CA ILE A 234 -25.24 -22.89 16.59
C ILE A 234 -24.19 -22.33 17.54
N ARG A 235 -24.60 -21.66 18.63
CA ARG A 235 -23.70 -21.10 19.65
C ARG A 235 -23.00 -22.19 20.46
N GLU A 236 -23.68 -23.31 20.70
CA GLU A 236 -23.15 -24.45 21.44
C GLU A 236 -22.19 -25.32 20.61
N MET A 237 -22.45 -25.50 19.29
CA MET A 237 -21.57 -26.29 18.42
C MET A 237 -20.25 -25.60 18.06
N HIS A 238 -20.19 -24.27 18.08
CA HIS A 238 -19.00 -23.53 17.65
C HIS A 238 -18.07 -23.08 18.77
N GLY A 239 -18.32 -23.46 20.04
CA GLY A 239 -17.42 -23.26 21.17
C GLY A 239 -16.95 -21.81 21.34
N GLY A 240 -17.45 -21.08 22.34
CA GLY A 240 -17.15 -19.66 22.59
C GLY A 240 -15.68 -19.30 22.89
N SER A 241 -14.76 -19.51 21.93
CA SER A 241 -13.33 -19.26 22.06
C SER A 241 -12.69 -18.97 20.71
N ARG A 242 -13.03 -17.81 20.16
CA ARG A 242 -12.01 -16.83 19.75
C ARG A 242 -12.50 -15.49 20.27
N ASP A 243 -11.72 -14.81 21.09
CA ASP A 243 -12.08 -13.50 21.63
C ASP A 243 -12.13 -12.47 20.49
N GLN A 244 -13.28 -12.38 19.83
CA GLN A 244 -13.52 -11.44 18.74
C GLN A 244 -13.62 -10.00 19.25
N ARG A 245 -13.60 -9.77 20.57
CA ARG A 245 -13.68 -8.42 21.15
C ARG A 245 -12.45 -7.60 20.81
N ALA A 246 -11.26 -8.21 20.78
CA ALA A 246 -10.02 -7.54 20.38
C ALA A 246 -10.08 -7.09 18.91
N VAL A 247 -10.50 -7.98 18.00
CA VAL A 247 -10.67 -7.68 16.56
C VAL A 247 -11.74 -6.60 16.33
N VAL A 248 -12.86 -6.67 17.06
CA VAL A 248 -13.93 -5.66 16.98
C VAL A 248 -13.46 -4.31 17.54
N HIS A 249 -12.64 -4.31 18.59
CA HIS A 249 -12.06 -3.09 19.15
C HIS A 249 -11.05 -2.44 18.21
N GLU A 250 -10.10 -3.19 17.66
CA GLU A 250 -9.13 -2.70 16.67
C GLU A 250 -9.82 -2.10 15.44
N LEU A 251 -10.79 -2.82 14.86
CA LEU A 251 -11.59 -2.32 13.74
C LEU A 251 -12.35 -1.03 14.07
N ARG A 252 -12.85 -0.91 15.31
CA ARG A 252 -13.55 0.30 15.76
C ARG A 252 -12.59 1.47 15.92
N THR A 253 -11.39 1.23 16.45
CA THR A 253 -10.32 2.23 16.55
C THR A 253 -9.91 2.72 15.16
N ASP A 254 -9.70 1.81 14.21
CA ASP A 254 -9.32 2.14 12.83
C ASP A 254 -10.40 2.99 12.13
N LYS A 255 -11.66 2.59 12.27
CA LYS A 255 -12.79 3.32 11.69
C LYS A 255 -12.96 4.69 12.34
N ARG A 256 -12.70 4.83 13.64
CA ARG A 256 -12.70 6.14 14.30
C ARG A 256 -11.56 7.02 13.82
N ALA A 257 -10.35 6.48 13.71
CA ALA A 257 -9.21 7.19 13.14
C ALA A 257 -9.48 7.65 11.70
N MET A 258 -10.16 6.82 10.90
CA MET A 258 -10.61 7.19 9.55
C MET A 258 -11.59 8.36 9.57
N LEU A 259 -12.60 8.35 10.45
CA LEU A 259 -13.54 9.48 10.61
C LEU A 259 -12.82 10.77 10.98
N ASP A 260 -11.95 10.72 11.99
CA ASP A 260 -11.20 11.90 12.42
C ASP A 260 -10.28 12.42 11.30
N GLY A 261 -9.68 11.53 10.52
CA GLY A 261 -8.89 11.87 9.33
C GLY A 261 -9.73 12.53 8.23
N LEU A 262 -10.93 11.99 7.94
CA LEU A 262 -11.85 12.56 6.96
C LEU A 262 -12.27 13.99 7.35
N SER A 263 -12.56 14.23 8.64
CA SER A 263 -12.90 15.57 9.13
C SER A 263 -11.75 16.56 8.97
N ARG A 264 -10.51 16.15 9.27
CA ARG A 264 -9.32 17.02 9.06
C ARG A 264 -9.09 17.29 7.58
N LEU A 265 -9.19 16.27 6.72
CA LEU A 265 -9.05 16.45 5.28
C LEU A 265 -10.11 17.38 4.69
N ALA A 266 -11.36 17.30 5.15
CA ALA A 266 -12.40 18.23 4.72
C ALA A 266 -12.02 19.69 4.99
N ALA A 267 -11.46 19.97 6.18
CA ALA A 267 -11.00 21.32 6.53
C ALA A 267 -9.83 21.80 5.65
N LEU A 268 -8.91 20.91 5.28
CA LEU A 268 -7.77 21.24 4.41
C LEU A 268 -8.20 21.47 2.95
N LEU A 269 -9.14 20.67 2.45
CA LEU A 269 -9.60 20.72 1.07
C LEU A 269 -10.64 21.81 0.80
N HIS A 270 -11.29 22.32 1.85
CA HIS A 270 -12.15 23.49 1.73
C HIS A 270 -11.29 24.72 1.40
N SER A 271 -11.64 25.42 0.32
CA SER A 271 -11.19 26.78 0.08
C SER A 271 -12.30 27.72 0.55
N PRO A 272 -12.01 28.77 1.35
CA PRO A 272 -12.99 29.81 1.57
C PRO A 272 -13.37 30.39 0.20
N LYS A 273 -14.67 30.58 -0.06
CA LYS A 273 -15.09 31.34 -1.24
C LYS A 273 -14.37 32.70 -1.21
N PRO A 274 -13.76 33.15 -2.32
CA PRO A 274 -13.33 34.53 -2.39
C PRO A 274 -14.56 35.42 -2.19
N ALA A 275 -14.44 36.36 -1.25
CA ALA A 275 -15.44 37.39 -0.99
C ALA A 275 -15.56 38.33 -2.20
#